data_AF-A0A7W1HYY5-F1
#
_entry.id   AF-A0A7W1HYY5-F1
#
_cell.length_a   1.000
_cell.length_b   1.000
_cell.length_c   1.000
_cell.angle_alpha   90.00
_cell.angle_beta   90.00
_cell.angle_gamma   90.00
#
_symmetry.space_group_name_H-M   'P 1'
#
loop_
_entity.id
_entity.type
_entity.pdbx_description
1 polymer ?
#
loop_
_entity_poly.entity_id
_entity_poly.type
_entity_poly.pdbx_seq_one_letter_code
_entity_poly.pdbx_strand_id
1 'polypeptide(L)'
;MFKLYLTSILAAEIVALAALEFLTPRVPFWLLVPIIPLTLVVAFIVRRRFGGPAYGIHRLSPQAIAGYRARDPATNSPEDLSRAIVERAEEIQHALEESPSDEVRVEMCALGYRACANDMITLTHLTNEALPNASILKRARLRRSRKKAIDALSEARKALPPGALRAAPQEK
;
A
#
# COMPACT_ATOMS: atom_id res chain seq x y z
N MET A 1 3.37 20.17 -3.35
CA MET A 1 4.23 19.85 -4.51
C MET A 1 3.48 19.12 -5.63
N PHE A 2 2.64 18.12 -5.34
CA PHE A 2 1.88 17.36 -6.35
C PHE A 2 1.03 18.19 -7.32
N LYS A 3 0.34 19.23 -6.82
CA LYS A 3 -0.43 20.14 -7.68
C LYS A 3 0.44 20.88 -8.69
N LEU A 4 1.64 21.32 -8.28
CA LEU A 4 2.57 22.03 -9.17
C LEU A 4 3.14 21.11 -10.26
N TYR A 5 3.45 19.86 -9.92
CA TYR A 5 3.90 18.86 -10.89
C TYR A 5 2.81 18.48 -11.89
N LEU A 6 1.57 18.31 -11.42
CA LEU A 6 0.44 18.00 -12.30
C LEU A 6 0.16 19.18 -13.25
N THR A 7 0.19 20.41 -12.72
CA THR A 7 -0.02 21.62 -13.54
C THR A 7 1.13 21.87 -14.50
N SER A 8 2.38 21.56 -14.14
CA SER A 8 3.53 21.74 -15.04
C SER A 8 3.53 20.71 -16.17
N ILE A 9 3.13 19.47 -15.88
CA ILE A 9 2.96 18.43 -16.91
C ILE A 9 1.84 18.83 -17.86
N LEU A 10 0.68 19.25 -17.33
CA LEU A 10 -0.46 19.67 -18.14
C LEU A 10 -0.11 20.89 -19.01
N ALA A 11 0.61 21.87 -18.45
CA ALA A 11 1.03 23.06 -19.19
C ALA A 11 2.04 22.72 -20.31
N ALA A 12 3.02 21.85 -20.02
CA ALA A 12 3.98 21.40 -21.03
C ALA A 12 3.30 20.62 -22.17
N GLU A 13 2.27 19.84 -21.85
CA GLU A 13 1.50 19.06 -22.82
C GLU A 13 0.63 19.96 -23.71
N ILE A 14 -0.01 21.00 -23.16
CA ILE A 14 -0.76 21.99 -23.94
C ILE A 14 0.16 22.76 -24.90
N VAL A 15 1.34 23.17 -24.42
CA VAL A 15 2.33 23.89 -25.26
C VAL A 15 2.87 22.98 -26.38
N ALA A 16 3.11 21.70 -26.09
CA ALA A 16 3.55 20.73 -27.08
C ALA A 16 2.47 20.48 -28.15
N LEU A 17 1.20 20.35 -27.76
CA LEU A 17 0.09 20.19 -28.70
C LEU A 17 -0.10 21.43 -29.58
N ALA A 18 -0.02 22.63 -29.01
CA ALA A 18 -0.12 23.88 -29.76
C ALA A 18 1.04 24.06 -30.76
N ALA A 19 2.27 23.71 -30.35
CA ALA A 19 3.44 23.75 -31.23
C ALA A 19 3.35 22.72 -32.37
N LEU A 20 2.80 21.54 -32.09
CA LEU A 20 2.67 20.45 -33.07
C LEU A 20 1.57 20.74 -34.11
N GLU A 21 0.45 21.33 -33.68
CA GLU A 21 -0.61 21.81 -34.57
C GLU A 21 -0.08 22.90 -35.52
N PHE A 22 0.76 23.79 -35.00
CA PHE A 22 1.42 24.83 -35.79
C PHE A 22 2.43 24.27 -36.81
N LEU A 23 3.17 23.22 -36.45
CA LEU A 23 4.20 22.61 -37.30
C LEU A 23 3.66 21.59 -38.33
N THR A 24 2.50 20.98 -38.08
CA THR A 24 1.98 19.90 -38.93
C THR A 24 0.45 19.99 -39.13
N PRO A 25 -0.05 20.93 -39.94
CA PRO A 25 -1.49 21.20 -40.12
C PRO A 25 -2.27 20.11 -40.90
N ARG A 26 -1.66 18.94 -41.16
CA ARG A 26 -2.25 17.83 -41.93
C ARG A 26 -2.45 16.53 -41.13
N VAL A 27 -2.09 16.48 -39.86
CA VAL A 27 -2.27 15.28 -39.04
C VAL A 27 -3.64 15.37 -38.34
N PRO A 28 -4.56 14.41 -38.56
CA PRO A 28 -5.90 14.50 -37.99
C PRO A 28 -5.84 14.36 -36.46
N PHE A 29 -6.40 15.36 -35.76
CA PHE A 29 -6.39 15.53 -34.30
C PHE A 29 -6.84 14.27 -33.52
N TRP A 30 -7.70 13.44 -34.13
CA TRP A 30 -8.18 12.17 -33.59
C TRP A 30 -7.08 11.13 -33.31
N LEU A 31 -5.93 11.22 -33.98
CA LEU A 31 -4.78 10.34 -33.77
C LEU A 31 -3.96 10.69 -32.52
N LEU A 32 -4.15 11.89 -31.95
CA LEU A 32 -3.45 12.36 -30.74
C LEU A 32 -4.25 12.10 -29.45
N VAL A 33 -5.56 11.89 -29.56
CA VAL A 33 -6.46 11.52 -28.46
C VAL A 33 -5.99 10.29 -27.63
N PRO A 34 -5.41 9.22 -28.20
CA PRO A 34 -4.96 8.07 -27.41
C PRO A 34 -3.65 8.30 -26.64
N ILE A 35 -2.92 9.39 -26.89
CA ILE A 35 -1.65 9.67 -26.20
C ILE A 35 -1.92 10.11 -24.75
N ILE A 36 -2.99 10.88 -24.52
CA ILE A 36 -3.39 11.40 -23.21
C ILE A 36 -3.75 10.28 -22.20
N PRO A 37 -4.55 9.25 -22.52
CA PRO A 37 -4.78 8.15 -21.59
C PRO A 37 -3.52 7.30 -21.41
N LEU A 38 -2.65 7.19 -22.42
CA LEU A 38 -1.41 6.43 -22.32
C LEU A 38 -0.45 7.07 -21.32
N THR A 39 -0.29 8.39 -21.34
CA THR A 39 0.57 9.12 -20.39
C THR A 39 0.02 9.02 -18.97
N LEU A 40 -1.30 9.11 -18.79
CA LEU A 40 -1.95 8.88 -17.49
C LEU A 40 -1.77 7.45 -16.96
N VAL A 41 -1.87 6.44 -17.83
CA VAL A 41 -1.65 5.03 -17.46
C VAL A 41 -0.20 4.80 -17.06
N VAL A 42 0.76 5.32 -17.82
CA VAL A 42 2.19 5.21 -17.48
C VAL A 42 2.49 5.94 -16.16
N ALA A 43 1.96 7.15 -15.96
CA ALA A 43 2.13 7.89 -14.71
C ALA A 43 1.51 7.15 -13.51
N PHE A 44 0.36 6.48 -13.71
CA PHE A 44 -0.26 5.65 -12.68
C PHE A 44 0.58 4.41 -12.35
N ILE A 45 1.15 3.74 -13.35
CA ILE A 45 2.04 2.58 -13.17
C ILE A 45 3.33 3.00 -12.45
N VAL A 46 3.95 4.10 -12.86
CA VAL A 46 5.17 4.65 -12.23
C VAL A 46 4.88 5.05 -10.78
N ARG A 47 3.76 5.73 -10.50
CA ARG A 47 3.35 6.03 -9.11
C ARG A 47 3.12 4.77 -8.29
N ARG A 48 2.52 3.73 -8.88
CA ARG A 48 2.33 2.45 -8.17
C ARG A 48 3.65 1.73 -7.90
N ARG A 49 4.62 1.84 -8.82
CA ARG A 49 5.94 1.17 -8.72
C ARG A 49 6.92 1.93 -7.81
N PHE A 50 6.91 3.26 -7.83
CA PHE A 50 7.90 4.12 -7.17
C PHE A 50 7.32 5.04 -6.09
N GLY A 51 5.99 5.13 -5.98
CA GLY A 51 5.29 5.98 -5.02
C GLY A 51 4.73 5.22 -3.81
N GLY A 52 5.22 4.01 -3.53
CA GLY A 52 5.13 3.45 -2.18
C GLY A 52 5.77 4.45 -1.20
N PRO A 53 5.22 4.63 0.00
CA PRO A 53 5.76 5.60 0.93
C PRO A 53 7.19 5.16 1.26
N ALA A 54 8.16 5.87 0.69
CA ALA A 54 9.54 5.84 1.15
C ALA A 54 9.53 6.45 2.57
N TYR A 55 9.13 5.63 3.55
CA TYR A 55 9.45 5.88 4.95
C TYR A 55 10.95 5.71 5.04
N GLY A 56 11.66 6.80 4.76
CA GLY A 56 13.07 6.93 5.06
C GLY A 56 13.28 6.50 6.50
N ILE A 57 14.40 5.81 6.73
CA ILE A 57 14.89 5.42 8.04
C ILE A 57 15.13 6.71 8.84
N HIS A 58 14.08 7.23 9.48
CA HIS A 58 14.20 8.30 10.45
C HIS A 58 14.69 7.67 11.74
N ARG A 59 15.78 8.22 12.28
CA ARG A 59 16.29 7.86 13.60
C ARG A 59 15.13 7.94 14.60
N LEU A 60 14.69 6.80 15.11
CA LEU A 60 13.73 6.76 16.20
C LEU A 60 14.34 7.49 17.40
N SER A 61 13.76 8.61 17.80
CA SER A 61 14.09 9.22 19.09
C SER A 61 13.27 8.53 20.20
N PRO A 62 13.80 8.39 21.43
CA PRO A 62 13.05 7.83 22.55
C PRO A 62 11.72 8.57 22.81
N GLN A 63 11.67 9.87 22.52
CA GLN A 63 10.45 10.66 22.62
C GLN A 63 9.43 10.31 21.52
N ALA A 64 9.86 9.90 20.33
CA ALA A 64 8.96 9.42 19.27
C ALA A 64 8.34 8.05 19.62
N ILE A 65 9.03 7.23 20.42
CA ILE A 65 8.51 5.95 20.94
C ILE A 65 7.52 6.20 22.08
N ALA A 66 7.87 7.07 23.04
CA ALA A 66 6.98 7.42 24.17
C ALA A 66 5.75 8.24 23.74
N GLY A 67 5.87 9.01 22.66
CA GLY A 67 4.78 9.76 22.03
C GLY A 67 3.97 8.95 21.01
N TYR A 68 4.32 7.68 20.77
CA TYR A 68 3.53 6.77 19.93
C TYR A 68 2.24 6.43 20.67
N ARG A 69 1.27 7.35 20.61
CA ARG A 69 -0.14 7.02 20.81
C ARG A 69 -0.39 5.87 19.85
N ALA A 70 -0.76 4.71 20.41
CA ALA A 70 -1.10 3.51 19.67
C ALA A 70 -1.77 3.94 18.37
N ARG A 71 -1.06 3.67 17.26
CA ARG A 71 -1.45 3.93 15.87
C ARG A 71 -2.93 4.23 15.80
N ASP A 72 -3.31 5.48 15.49
CA ASP A 72 -4.70 5.80 15.17
C ASP A 72 -5.13 4.71 14.19
N PRO A 73 -6.12 3.87 14.56
CA PRO A 73 -6.45 2.67 13.81
C PRO A 73 -6.69 3.16 12.40
N ALA A 74 -5.73 2.86 11.53
CA ALA A 74 -5.68 3.44 10.22
C ALA A 74 -7.03 3.07 9.62
N THR A 75 -7.85 4.11 9.39
CA THR A 75 -9.18 4.11 8.78
C THR A 75 -10.33 3.48 9.57
N ASN A 76 -11.40 4.26 9.78
CA ASN A 76 -12.65 3.84 10.44
C ASN A 76 -13.40 2.70 9.72
N SER A 77 -12.94 2.27 8.54
CA SER A 77 -13.62 1.25 7.73
C SER A 77 -12.85 -0.08 7.74
N PRO A 78 -13.55 -1.22 7.87
CA PRO A 78 -12.93 -2.54 7.78
C PRO A 78 -12.29 -2.81 6.41
N GLU A 79 -12.78 -2.19 5.33
CA GLU A 79 -12.18 -2.32 4.00
C GLU A 79 -10.79 -1.66 3.91
N ASP A 80 -10.62 -0.51 4.54
CA ASP A 80 -9.37 0.22 4.48
C ASP A 80 -8.32 -0.39 5.43
N LEU A 81 -8.74 -0.90 6.59
CA LEU A 81 -7.86 -1.70 7.45
C LEU A 81 -7.42 -2.99 6.74
N SER A 82 -8.34 -3.66 6.05
CA SER A 82 -8.02 -4.82 5.21
C SER A 82 -6.99 -4.48 4.14
N ARG A 83 -7.13 -3.34 3.45
CA ARG A 83 -6.17 -2.89 2.44
C ARG A 83 -4.79 -2.64 3.05
N ALA A 84 -4.73 -1.97 4.19
CA ALA A 84 -3.47 -1.67 4.87
C ALA A 84 -2.76 -2.94 5.38
N ILE A 85 -3.51 -3.99 5.75
CA ILE A 85 -2.94 -5.31 6.08
C ILE A 85 -2.35 -5.97 4.83
N VAL A 86 -3.10 -5.95 3.71
CA VAL A 86 -2.64 -6.53 2.45
C VAL A 86 -1.35 -5.86 1.98
N GLU A 87 -1.32 -4.53 1.93
CA GLU A 87 -0.15 -3.76 1.51
C GLU A 87 1.09 -4.10 2.35
N ARG A 88 0.94 -4.13 3.68
CA ARG A 88 2.05 -4.48 4.59
C ARG A 88 2.48 -5.94 4.48
N ALA A 89 1.54 -6.87 4.25
CA ALA A 89 1.87 -8.28 4.06
C ALA A 89 2.64 -8.49 2.75
N GLU A 90 2.27 -7.80 1.67
CA GLU A 90 3.00 -7.78 0.40
C GLU A 90 4.40 -7.18 0.57
N GLU A 91 4.55 -6.09 1.34
CA GLU A 91 5.86 -5.49 1.66
C GLU A 91 6.76 -6.46 2.44
N ILE A 92 6.21 -7.15 3.45
CA ILE A 92 6.94 -8.18 4.21
C ILE A 92 7.41 -9.30 3.27
N GLN A 93 6.53 -9.78 2.40
CA GLN A 93 6.88 -10.80 1.42
C GLN A 93 8.02 -10.32 0.51
N HIS A 94 7.89 -9.12 -0.06
CA HIS A 94 8.88 -8.57 -0.98
C HIS A 94 10.25 -8.37 -0.30
N ALA A 95 10.25 -7.87 0.94
CA ALA A 95 11.47 -7.67 1.72
C ALA A 95 12.21 -8.99 2.04
N LEU A 96 11.47 -10.07 2.27
CA LEU A 96 12.02 -11.41 2.50
C LEU A 96 12.52 -12.07 1.21
N GLU A 97 11.88 -11.80 0.08
CA GLU A 97 12.33 -12.27 -1.24
C GLU A 97 13.62 -11.58 -1.69
N GLU A 98 13.75 -10.26 -1.44
CA GLU A 98 14.91 -9.47 -1.85
C GLU A 98 16.18 -9.80 -1.03
N SER A 99 16.05 -10.19 0.23
CA SER A 99 17.20 -10.48 1.10
C SER A 99 16.86 -11.52 2.19
N PRO A 100 16.81 -12.81 1.82
CA PRO A 100 16.35 -13.88 2.71
C PRO A 100 17.33 -14.27 3.83
N SER A 101 18.60 -13.85 3.75
CA SER A 101 19.67 -14.25 4.67
C SER A 101 20.03 -13.21 5.74
N ASP A 102 19.36 -12.06 5.76
CA ASP A 102 19.58 -11.00 6.75
C ASP A 102 18.74 -11.27 8.00
N GLU A 103 19.39 -11.81 9.04
CA GLU A 103 18.72 -12.18 10.31
C GLU A 103 17.96 -11.01 10.94
N VAL A 104 18.55 -9.80 10.93
CA VAL A 104 17.92 -8.59 11.49
C VAL A 104 16.64 -8.26 10.71
N ARG A 105 16.69 -8.38 9.38
CA ARG A 105 15.52 -8.13 8.53
C ARG A 105 14.43 -9.17 8.72
N VAL A 106 14.80 -10.43 8.89
CA VAL A 106 13.86 -11.51 9.21
C VAL A 106 13.15 -11.23 10.54
N GLU A 107 13.88 -10.79 11.57
CA GLU A 107 13.29 -10.40 12.85
C GLU A 107 12.36 -9.19 12.74
N MET A 108 12.77 -8.16 12.00
CA MET A 108 11.93 -6.97 11.77
C MET A 108 10.66 -7.32 10.98
N CYS A 109 10.77 -8.17 9.96
CA CYS A 109 9.63 -8.69 9.20
C CYS A 109 8.70 -9.54 10.09
N ALA A 110 9.24 -10.33 11.00
CA ALA A 110 8.46 -11.08 11.98
C ALA A 110 7.70 -10.17 12.96
N LEU A 111 8.31 -9.06 13.41
CA LEU A 111 7.62 -8.04 14.21
C LEU A 111 6.50 -7.37 13.41
N GLY A 112 6.75 -6.99 12.16
CA GLY A 112 5.74 -6.45 11.26
C GLY A 112 4.59 -7.42 11.01
N TYR A 113 4.90 -8.70 10.84
CA TYR A 113 3.90 -9.77 10.68
C TYR A 113 3.00 -9.89 11.92
N ARG A 114 3.59 -9.87 13.12
CA ARG A 114 2.82 -9.90 14.39
C ARG A 114 1.91 -8.68 14.53
N ALA A 115 2.38 -7.49 14.13
CA ALA A 115 1.54 -6.29 14.11
C ALA A 115 0.34 -6.44 13.15
N CYS A 116 0.56 -6.99 11.96
CA CYS A 116 -0.53 -7.26 11.01
C CYS A 116 -1.49 -8.35 11.51
N ALA A 117 -1.00 -9.36 12.23
CA ALA A 117 -1.84 -10.36 12.89
C ALA A 117 -2.71 -9.75 14.00
N ASN A 118 -2.19 -8.77 14.74
CA ASN A 118 -2.99 -8.00 15.70
C ASN A 118 -4.05 -7.12 14.99
N ASP A 119 -3.69 -6.47 13.87
CA ASP A 119 -4.65 -5.73 13.05
C ASP A 119 -5.77 -6.63 12.49
N MET A 120 -5.51 -7.92 12.27
CA MET A 120 -6.55 -8.90 11.89
C MET A 120 -7.59 -9.14 12.98
N ILE A 121 -7.20 -9.04 14.26
CA ILE A 121 -8.13 -9.10 15.40
C ILE A 121 -9.07 -7.90 15.32
N THR A 122 -8.50 -6.69 15.16
CA THR A 122 -9.27 -5.44 14.98
C THR A 122 -10.20 -5.52 13.77
N LEU A 123 -9.70 -6.00 12.63
CA LEU A 123 -10.51 -6.18 11.42
C LEU A 123 -11.69 -7.13 11.66
N THR A 124 -11.48 -8.20 12.43
CA THR A 124 -12.54 -9.14 12.78
C THR A 124 -13.61 -8.48 13.66
N HIS A 125 -13.20 -7.68 14.65
CA HIS A 125 -14.13 -6.91 15.49
C HIS A 125 -14.96 -5.92 14.65
N LEU A 126 -14.31 -5.07 13.85
CA LEU A 126 -14.98 -4.09 12.99
C LEU A 126 -15.92 -4.75 11.98
N THR A 127 -15.52 -5.91 11.44
CA THR A 127 -16.37 -6.67 10.52
C THR A 127 -17.61 -7.23 11.25
N ASN A 128 -17.43 -7.79 12.44
CA ASN A 128 -18.54 -8.34 13.23
C ASN A 128 -19.52 -7.24 13.67
N GLU A 129 -19.03 -6.05 13.99
CA GLU A 129 -19.85 -4.89 14.32
C GLU A 129 -20.62 -4.36 13.10
N ALA A 130 -20.00 -4.36 11.91
CA ALA A 130 -20.61 -3.87 10.68
C ALA A 130 -21.63 -4.85 10.06
N LEU A 131 -21.51 -6.17 10.29
CA LEU A 131 -22.32 -7.21 9.64
C LEU A 131 -23.84 -7.14 9.93
N PRO A 132 -24.31 -6.94 11.17
CA PRO A 132 -25.73 -6.89 11.50
C PRO A 132 -26.48 -5.83 10.70
N ASN A 133 -25.89 -4.63 10.60
CA ASN A 133 -26.48 -3.46 9.95
C ASN A 133 -26.16 -3.35 8.45
N ALA A 134 -25.43 -4.32 7.88
CA ALA A 134 -24.99 -4.29 6.49
C ALA A 134 -26.04 -4.88 5.53
N SER A 135 -26.22 -4.22 4.38
CA SER A 135 -26.94 -4.78 3.23
C SER A 135 -26.24 -6.02 2.67
N ILE A 136 -26.93 -6.85 1.89
CA ILE A 136 -26.39 -8.10 1.32
C ILE A 136 -25.10 -7.85 0.53
N LEU A 137 -25.06 -6.79 -0.28
CA LEU A 137 -23.87 -6.38 -1.04
C LEU A 137 -22.71 -5.98 -0.11
N LYS A 138 -23.00 -5.22 0.95
CA LYS A 138 -21.99 -4.81 1.94
C LYS A 138 -21.45 -6.02 2.72
N ARG A 139 -22.31 -6.99 3.08
CA ARG A 139 -21.89 -8.25 3.71
C ARG A 139 -20.92 -9.03 2.82
N ALA A 140 -21.20 -9.14 1.53
CA ALA A 140 -20.29 -9.80 0.58
C ALA A 140 -18.95 -9.07 0.47
N ARG A 141 -18.96 -7.73 0.44
CA ARG A 141 -17.74 -6.91 0.41
C ARG A 141 -16.89 -7.09 1.66
N LEU A 142 -17.49 -7.06 2.84
CA LEU A 142 -16.82 -7.27 4.13
C LEU A 142 -16.18 -8.66 4.24
N ARG A 143 -16.89 -9.71 3.78
CA ARG A 143 -16.32 -11.06 3.73
C ARG A 143 -15.13 -11.12 2.77
N ARG A 144 -15.23 -10.45 1.63
CA ARG A 144 -14.15 -10.40 0.63
C ARG A 144 -12.93 -9.64 1.14
N SER A 145 -13.10 -8.52 1.81
CA SER A 145 -11.99 -7.75 2.39
C SER A 145 -11.26 -8.58 3.45
N ARG A 146 -12.01 -9.18 4.39
CA ARG A 146 -11.43 -10.09 5.39
C ARG A 146 -10.67 -11.24 4.74
N LYS A 147 -11.25 -11.88 3.72
CA LYS A 147 -10.58 -12.98 2.99
C LYS A 147 -9.27 -12.53 2.35
N LYS A 148 -9.25 -11.39 1.66
CA LYS A 148 -8.02 -10.85 1.06
C LYS A 148 -6.90 -10.63 2.08
N ALA A 149 -7.24 -10.09 3.24
CA ALA A 149 -6.25 -9.86 4.31
C ALA A 149 -5.70 -11.18 4.86
N ILE A 150 -6.54 -12.21 5.02
CA ILE A 150 -6.11 -13.56 5.41
C ILE A 150 -5.18 -14.16 4.37
N ASP A 151 -5.58 -14.10 3.09
CA ASP A 151 -4.81 -14.69 1.99
C ASP A 151 -3.42 -14.05 1.91
N ALA A 152 -3.34 -12.70 1.95
CA ALA A 152 -2.07 -11.97 1.95
C ALA A 152 -1.18 -12.31 3.16
N LEU A 153 -1.75 -12.39 4.37
CA LEU A 153 -1.00 -12.81 5.55
C LEU A 153 -0.54 -14.27 5.50
N SER A 154 -1.30 -15.14 4.86
CA SER A 154 -0.90 -16.52 4.63
C SER A 154 0.32 -16.59 3.72
N GLU A 155 0.36 -15.79 2.65
CA GLU A 155 1.53 -15.71 1.76
C GLU A 155 2.75 -15.13 2.49
N ALA A 156 2.59 -14.03 3.23
CA ALA A 156 3.67 -13.46 4.05
C ALA A 156 4.20 -14.47 5.10
N ARG A 157 3.31 -15.30 5.66
CA ARG A 157 3.69 -16.35 6.61
C ARG A 157 4.57 -17.42 5.97
N LYS A 158 4.29 -17.80 4.71
CA LYS A 158 5.08 -18.79 3.97
C LYS A 158 6.48 -18.28 3.62
N ALA A 159 6.62 -16.98 3.40
CA ALA A 159 7.92 -16.34 3.14
C ALA A 159 8.82 -16.29 4.39
N LEU A 160 8.23 -16.32 5.60
CA LEU A 160 9.00 -16.28 6.86
C LEU A 160 9.64 -17.64 7.18
N PRO A 161 10.90 -17.67 7.65
CA PRO A 161 11.55 -18.91 8.05
C PRO A 161 10.89 -19.52 9.30
N PRO A 162 10.92 -20.85 9.46
CA PRO A 162 10.15 -21.59 10.49
C PRO A 162 10.52 -21.28 11.95
N GLY A 163 11.57 -20.48 12.20
CA GLY A 163 11.96 -19.99 13.53
C GLY A 163 11.56 -18.54 13.84
N ALA A 164 11.27 -17.71 12.83
CA ALA A 164 11.16 -16.25 12.99
C ALA A 164 9.97 -15.79 13.85
N LEU A 165 8.92 -16.60 13.95
CA LEU A 165 7.75 -16.28 14.79
C LEU A 165 7.81 -16.88 16.19
N ARG A 166 8.86 -17.63 16.55
CA ARG A 166 9.04 -18.07 17.95
C ARG A 166 9.18 -16.84 18.84
N ALA A 167 8.55 -16.86 20.00
CA ALA A 167 8.60 -15.75 20.95
C ALA A 167 10.06 -15.38 21.21
N ALA A 168 10.40 -14.09 21.10
CA ALA A 168 11.72 -13.61 21.49
C ALA A 168 11.97 -14.08 22.94
N PRO A 169 13.14 -14.65 23.26
CA PRO A 169 13.50 -14.94 24.64
C PRO A 169 13.34 -13.64 25.43
N GLN A 170 12.49 -13.66 26.46
CA GLN A 170 12.45 -12.58 27.43
C GLN A 170 13.78 -12.65 28.19
N GLU A 171 14.70 -11.72 27.93
CA GLU A 171 15.84 -11.50 28.82
C GLU A 171 15.28 -11.15 30.20
N LYS A 172 15.68 -11.95 31.20
CA LYS A 172 15.35 -11.74 32.61
C LYS A 172 16.30 -10.74 33.23
#